data_AF-A0A4Y9JEH9-F1
#
_entry.id   AF-A0A4Y9JEH9-F1
#
_cell.length_a   1.000
_cell.length_b   1.000
_cell.length_c   1.000
_cell.angle_alpha   90.00
_cell.angle_beta   90.00
_cell.angle_gamma   90.00
#
_symmetry.space_group_name_H-M   'P 1'
#
loop_
_entity.id
_entity.type
_entity.pdbx_description
1 polymer ?
#
loop_
_entity_poly.entity_id
_entity_poly.type
_entity_poly.pdbx_seq_one_letter_code
_entity_poly.pdbx_strand_id
1 'polypeptide(L)'
;MSTRRISQIALLTALAIVLRFAFAALPNIKPISAIFLVSLCFLPLGDSLWIMALTMLGSSLLFGFSFVVFWQIASFSVVMLLWRLLVIPLIHSKQLPLGFQCLLAGLIPFLYGFAISLPIAWQYGTNPLIYWLYGLSFDVLHSVSTVLFYPIIYSIFRRYYPYEKIST
;
A
#
# COMPACT_ATOMS: atom_id res chain seq x y z
N MET A 1 9.93 -7.71 -19.82
CA MET A 1 10.25 -8.03 -18.41
C MET A 1 11.07 -9.31 -18.37
N SER A 2 12.10 -9.41 -17.52
CA SER A 2 12.81 -10.68 -17.29
C SER A 2 11.95 -11.64 -16.47
N THR A 3 12.08 -12.95 -16.69
CA THR A 3 11.39 -14.01 -15.92
C THR A 3 11.58 -13.83 -14.41
N ARG A 4 12.79 -13.47 -13.98
CA ARG A 4 13.10 -13.18 -12.57
C ARG A 4 12.24 -12.07 -11.97
N ARG A 5 11.98 -10.99 -12.73
CA ARG A 5 11.13 -9.86 -12.27
C ARG A 5 9.68 -10.30 -12.11
N ILE A 6 9.16 -11.08 -13.06
CA ILE A 6 7.79 -11.59 -13.02
C ILE A 6 7.62 -12.50 -11.80
N SER A 7 8.57 -13.41 -11.54
CA SER A 7 8.54 -14.28 -10.36
C SER A 7 8.58 -13.50 -9.05
N GLN A 8 9.35 -12.41 -8.97
CA GLN A 8 9.39 -11.55 -7.79
C GLN A 8 8.05 -10.84 -7.55
N ILE A 9 7.45 -10.28 -8.59
CA ILE A 9 6.12 -9.66 -8.52
C ILE A 9 5.09 -10.69 -8.05
N ALA A 10 5.11 -11.90 -8.61
CA ALA A 10 4.19 -12.97 -8.24
C ALA A 10 4.36 -13.39 -6.76
N LEU A 11 5.60 -13.59 -6.29
CA LEU A 11 5.90 -13.93 -4.90
C LEU A 11 5.43 -12.85 -3.92
N LEU A 12 5.73 -11.58 -4.19
CA LEU A 12 5.33 -10.47 -3.34
C LEU A 12 3.81 -10.26 -3.34
N THR A 13 3.16 -10.45 -4.49
CA THR A 13 1.71 -10.43 -4.63
C THR A 13 1.07 -11.54 -3.80
N ALA A 14 1.56 -12.78 -3.92
CA ALA A 14 1.06 -13.91 -3.15
C ALA A 14 1.21 -13.69 -1.64
N LEU A 15 2.39 -13.20 -1.21
CA LEU A 15 2.64 -12.84 0.18
C LEU A 15 1.65 -11.78 0.68
N ALA A 16 1.41 -10.72 -0.11
CA ALA A 16 0.49 -9.65 0.26
C ALA A 16 -0.96 -10.15 0.34
N ILE A 17 -1.40 -11.04 -0.55
CA ILE A 17 -2.73 -11.66 -0.50
C ILE A 17 -2.88 -12.52 0.75
N VAL A 18 -1.90 -13.39 1.04
CA VAL A 18 -1.92 -14.26 2.23
C VAL A 18 -1.94 -13.44 3.51
N LEU A 19 -1.13 -12.37 3.60
CA LEU A 19 -1.16 -11.47 4.75
C LEU A 19 -2.51 -10.75 4.87
N ARG A 20 -3.09 -10.27 3.75
CA ARG A 20 -4.43 -9.66 3.79
C ARG A 20 -5.49 -10.66 4.28
N PHE A 21 -5.35 -11.94 3.95
CA PHE A 21 -6.23 -13.02 4.39
C PHE A 21 -6.03 -13.40 5.85
N ALA A 22 -4.78 -13.60 6.29
CA ALA A 22 -4.46 -13.94 7.68
C ALA A 22 -4.95 -12.88 8.67
N PHE A 23 -4.90 -11.61 8.26
CA PHE A 23 -5.37 -10.48 9.06
C PHE A 23 -6.84 -10.09 8.80
N ALA A 24 -7.58 -10.87 8.00
CA ALA A 24 -8.97 -10.55 7.65
C ALA A 24 -9.92 -10.58 8.85
N ALA A 25 -9.61 -11.41 9.86
CA ALA A 25 -10.39 -11.51 11.09
C ALA A 25 -10.26 -10.26 11.99
N LEU A 26 -9.23 -9.43 11.77
CA LEU A 26 -9.01 -8.22 12.54
C LEU A 26 -9.63 -7.00 11.83
N PRO A 27 -10.29 -6.09 12.57
CA PRO A 27 -10.94 -4.93 11.99
C PRO A 27 -9.91 -3.96 11.41
N ASN A 28 -9.75 -3.96 10.08
CA ASN A 28 -8.87 -3.06 9.30
C ASN A 28 -7.39 -2.94 9.75
N ILE A 29 -6.90 -3.88 10.57
CA ILE A 29 -5.48 -4.07 10.83
C ILE A 29 -4.91 -4.89 9.66
N LYS A 30 -4.51 -4.22 8.59
CA LYS A 30 -3.97 -4.90 7.39
C LYS A 30 -2.55 -4.39 7.09
N PRO A 31 -1.55 -5.27 6.99
CA PRO A 31 -0.17 -4.87 6.65
C PRO A 31 0.02 -4.52 5.17
N ILE A 32 -1.03 -4.56 4.34
CA ILE A 32 -0.93 -4.42 2.88
C ILE A 32 -0.32 -3.10 2.42
N SER A 33 -0.69 -1.99 3.06
CA SER A 33 -0.19 -0.67 2.66
C SER A 33 1.29 -0.51 2.99
N ALA A 34 1.74 -1.10 4.10
CA ALA A 34 3.15 -1.14 4.43
C ALA A 34 3.96 -1.91 3.37
N ILE A 35 3.43 -3.02 2.83
CA ILE A 35 4.08 -3.76 1.74
C ILE A 35 4.21 -2.88 0.49
N PHE A 36 3.15 -2.19 0.08
CA PHE A 36 3.17 -1.33 -1.11
C PHE A 36 4.13 -0.15 -0.96
N LEU A 37 4.17 0.48 0.21
CA LEU A 37 5.08 1.60 0.46
C LEU A 37 6.54 1.14 0.54
N VAL A 38 6.81 0.00 1.17
CA VAL A 38 8.17 -0.56 1.22
C VAL A 38 8.60 -1.06 -0.16
N SER A 39 7.71 -1.64 -0.96
CA SER A 39 8.06 -2.09 -2.31
C SER A 39 8.55 -0.92 -3.17
N LEU A 40 7.99 0.28 -3.00
CA LEU A 40 8.44 1.50 -3.69
C LEU A 40 9.87 1.93 -3.32
N CYS A 41 10.39 1.50 -2.17
CA CYS A 41 11.78 1.77 -1.76
C CYS A 41 12.78 0.87 -2.47
N PHE A 42 12.37 -0.35 -2.87
CA PHE A 42 13.28 -1.38 -3.41
C PHE A 42 13.02 -1.74 -4.87
N LEU A 43 11.87 -1.36 -5.43
CA LEU A 43 11.46 -1.70 -6.78
C LEU A 43 11.09 -0.45 -7.59
N PRO A 44 11.15 -0.52 -8.93
CA PRO A 44 10.57 0.50 -9.79
C PRO A 44 9.07 0.71 -9.52
N LEU A 45 8.57 1.90 -9.82
CA LEU A 45 7.14 2.24 -9.67
C LEU A 45 6.24 1.24 -10.41
N GLY A 46 6.60 0.88 -11.65
CA GLY A 46 5.81 -0.07 -12.45
C GLY A 46 5.67 -1.45 -11.78
N ASP A 47 6.77 -2.02 -11.27
CA ASP A 47 6.75 -3.32 -10.61
C ASP A 47 5.92 -3.27 -9.30
N SER A 48 6.03 -2.17 -8.54
CA SER A 48 5.24 -1.95 -7.33
C SER A 48 3.74 -1.79 -7.61
N LEU A 49 3.38 -1.07 -8.68
CA LEU A 49 1.98 -0.92 -9.11
C LEU A 49 1.40 -2.25 -9.58
N TRP A 50 2.18 -3.11 -10.23
CA TRP A 50 1.73 -4.46 -10.57
C TRP A 50 1.46 -5.31 -9.33
N ILE A 51 2.36 -5.28 -8.34
CA ILE A 51 2.15 -5.99 -7.06
C ILE A 51 0.85 -5.50 -6.41
N MET A 52 0.65 -4.19 -6.34
CA MET A 52 -0.56 -3.58 -5.79
C MET A 52 -1.81 -4.01 -6.55
N ALA A 53 -1.85 -3.85 -7.87
CA ALA A 53 -3.02 -4.16 -8.70
C ALA A 53 -3.41 -5.64 -8.61
N LEU A 54 -2.44 -6.54 -8.74
CA LEU A 54 -2.67 -7.97 -8.63
C LEU A 54 -3.10 -8.38 -7.22
N THR A 55 -2.55 -7.74 -6.18
CA THR A 55 -2.96 -7.99 -4.80
C THR A 55 -4.41 -7.58 -4.59
N MET A 56 -4.80 -6.39 -5.08
CA MET A 56 -6.18 -5.89 -4.95
C MET A 56 -7.17 -6.75 -5.72
N LEU A 57 -6.87 -7.14 -6.95
CA LEU A 57 -7.70 -8.06 -7.72
C LEU A 57 -7.80 -9.44 -7.05
N GLY A 58 -6.65 -10.06 -6.76
CA GLY A 58 -6.59 -11.43 -6.24
C GLY A 58 -7.26 -11.58 -4.89
N SER A 59 -7.02 -10.65 -3.96
CA SER A 59 -7.70 -10.69 -2.65
C SER A 59 -9.19 -10.40 -2.75
N SER A 60 -9.63 -9.58 -3.70
CA SER A 60 -11.06 -9.28 -3.86
C SER A 60 -11.83 -10.45 -4.46
N LEU A 61 -11.19 -11.29 -5.27
CA LEU A 61 -11.79 -12.57 -5.68
C LEU A 61 -12.07 -13.49 -4.48
N LEU A 62 -11.25 -13.41 -3.42
CA LEU A 62 -11.42 -14.22 -2.20
C LEU A 62 -12.45 -13.63 -1.23
N PHE A 63 -12.51 -12.30 -1.07
CA PHE A 63 -13.41 -11.62 -0.13
C PHE A 63 -14.79 -11.26 -0.71
N GLY A 64 -15.01 -11.50 -1.99
CA GLY A 64 -16.21 -11.06 -2.72
C GLY A 64 -15.87 -9.99 -3.74
N PHE A 65 -16.00 -10.34 -5.02
CA PHE A 65 -15.65 -9.47 -6.13
C PHE A 65 -16.68 -8.32 -6.27
N SER A 66 -16.20 -7.09 -6.42
CA SER A 66 -17.05 -5.91 -6.57
C SER A 66 -16.39 -4.87 -7.47
N PHE A 67 -17.20 -3.99 -8.06
CA PHE A 67 -16.70 -2.84 -8.83
C PHE A 67 -15.80 -1.90 -8.00
N VAL A 68 -15.97 -1.92 -6.67
CA VAL A 68 -15.16 -1.15 -5.71
C VAL A 68 -13.65 -1.45 -5.85
N VAL A 69 -13.28 -2.63 -6.36
CA VAL A 69 -11.87 -3.02 -6.54
C VAL A 69 -11.14 -2.10 -7.53
N PHE A 70 -11.82 -1.63 -8.57
CA PHE A 70 -11.22 -0.69 -9.52
C PHE A 70 -10.93 0.66 -8.86
N TRP A 71 -11.83 1.13 -7.99
CA TRP A 71 -11.59 2.31 -7.18
C TRP A 71 -10.45 2.11 -6.19
N GLN A 72 -10.35 0.94 -5.57
CA GLN A 72 -9.23 0.60 -4.70
C GLN A 72 -7.88 0.68 -5.43
N ILE A 73 -7.80 0.12 -6.64
CA ILE A 73 -6.60 0.17 -7.49
C ILE A 73 -6.27 1.62 -7.86
N ALA A 74 -7.26 2.41 -8.27
CA ALA A 74 -7.06 3.81 -8.64
C ALA A 74 -6.57 4.64 -7.45
N SER A 75 -7.24 4.55 -6.29
CA SER A 75 -6.89 5.31 -5.09
C SER A 75 -5.51 4.91 -4.55
N PHE A 76 -5.17 3.62 -4.53
CA PHE A 76 -3.81 3.21 -4.14
C PHE A 76 -2.74 3.66 -5.14
N SER A 77 -3.04 3.68 -6.45
CA SER A 77 -2.10 4.16 -7.46
C SER A 77 -1.74 5.63 -7.25
N VAL A 78 -2.74 6.48 -6.94
CA VAL A 78 -2.52 7.90 -6.63
C VAL A 78 -1.64 8.05 -5.39
N VAL A 79 -1.97 7.31 -4.32
CA VAL A 79 -1.23 7.35 -3.06
C VAL A 79 0.21 6.88 -3.22
N MET A 80 0.44 5.79 -3.96
CA MET A 80 1.77 5.26 -4.25
C MET A 80 2.59 6.22 -5.11
N LEU A 81 1.96 6.90 -6.06
CA LEU A 81 2.61 7.94 -6.86
C LEU A 81 3.04 9.13 -5.98
N LEU A 82 2.17 9.62 -5.11
CA LEU A 82 2.49 10.69 -4.17
C LEU A 82 3.64 10.31 -3.24
N TRP A 83 3.63 9.09 -2.69
CA TRP A 83 4.74 8.57 -1.89
C TRP A 83 6.05 8.53 -2.68
N ARG A 84 6.00 8.05 -3.93
CA ARG A 84 7.17 7.97 -4.81
C ARG A 84 7.75 9.33 -5.15
N LEU A 85 6.92 10.35 -5.33
CA LEU A 85 7.37 11.70 -5.69
C LEU A 85 7.86 12.50 -4.49
N LEU A 86 7.18 12.39 -3.34
CA LEU A 86 7.46 13.23 -2.18
C LEU A 86 8.44 12.58 -1.21
N VAL A 87 8.28 11.28 -0.92
CA VAL A 87 8.96 10.63 0.20
C VAL A 87 10.19 9.84 -0.24
N ILE A 88 10.15 9.14 -1.37
CA ILE A 88 11.30 8.35 -1.85
C ILE A 88 12.56 9.21 -2.11
N PRO A 89 12.49 10.42 -2.70
CA PRO A 89 13.68 11.25 -2.88
C PRO A 89 14.33 11.64 -1.54
N LEU A 90 13.51 11.95 -0.53
CA LEU A 90 13.97 12.27 0.83
C LEU A 90 14.62 11.05 1.52
N ILE A 91 14.08 9.85 1.29
CA ILE A 91 14.66 8.59 1.78
C ILE A 91 16.02 8.32 1.13
N HIS A 92 16.11 8.46 -0.19
CA HIS A 92 17.36 8.24 -0.93
C HIS A 92 18.45 9.27 -0.56
N SER A 93 18.06 10.51 -0.25
CA SER A 93 18.97 11.54 0.25
C SER A 93 19.43 11.31 1.70
N LYS A 94 19.00 10.22 2.36
CA LYS A 94 19.24 9.90 3.78
C LYS A 94 18.76 10.98 4.75
N GLN A 95 17.87 11.86 4.30
CA GLN A 95 17.32 12.96 5.11
C GLN A 95 16.16 12.50 5.98
N LEU A 96 15.57 11.33 5.68
CA LEU A 96 14.45 10.76 6.42
C LEU A 96 14.89 9.54 7.25
N PRO A 97 15.05 9.66 8.58
CA PRO A 97 15.30 8.50 9.44
C PRO A 97 14.09 7.56 9.48
N LEU A 98 14.32 6.28 9.76
CA LEU A 98 13.28 5.23 9.70
C LEU A 98 12.06 5.55 10.58
N GLY A 99 12.25 6.17 11.75
CA GLY A 99 11.15 6.59 12.62
C GLY A 99 10.20 7.57 11.95
N PHE A 100 10.73 8.58 11.25
CA PHE A 100 9.92 9.53 10.49
C PHE A 100 9.26 8.89 9.28
N GLN A 101 9.93 7.93 8.61
CA GLN A 101 9.30 7.17 7.52
C GLN A 101 8.07 6.39 8.02
N CYS A 102 8.15 5.79 9.22
CA CYS A 102 7.02 5.07 9.81
C CYS A 102 5.85 6.02 10.12
N LEU A 103 6.12 7.21 10.68
CA LEU A 103 5.10 8.22 10.95
C LEU A 103 4.44 8.72 9.66
N LEU A 104 5.23 9.04 8.64
CA LEU A 104 4.71 9.43 7.32
C LEU A 104 3.89 8.31 6.68
N ALA A 105 4.34 7.06 6.79
CA ALA A 105 3.60 5.90 6.32
C ALA A 105 2.27 5.74 7.07
N GLY A 106 2.17 6.17 8.33
CA GLY A 106 0.91 6.23 9.08
C GLY A 106 -0.08 7.28 8.57
N LEU A 107 0.39 8.35 7.93
CA LEU A 107 -0.49 9.37 7.32
C LEU A 107 -1.11 8.90 6.00
N ILE A 108 -0.44 7.97 5.32
CA ILE A 108 -0.85 7.48 4.00
C ILE A 108 -2.23 6.79 4.02
N PRO A 109 -2.58 5.94 5.00
CA PRO A 109 -3.92 5.38 5.11
C PRO A 109 -5.05 6.41 5.17
N PHE A 110 -4.85 7.56 5.81
CA PHE A 110 -5.85 8.64 5.80
C PHE A 110 -6.02 9.26 4.41
N LEU A 111 -4.91 9.48 3.70
CA LEU A 111 -4.93 9.96 2.33
C LEU A 111 -5.62 8.96 1.39
N TYR A 112 -5.37 7.67 1.61
CA TYR A 112 -6.06 6.59 0.91
C TYR A 112 -7.56 6.57 1.22
N GLY A 113 -7.94 6.64 2.50
CA GLY A 113 -9.33 6.69 2.95
C GLY A 113 -10.09 7.85 2.33
N PHE A 114 -9.48 9.02 2.26
CA PHE A 114 -10.04 10.17 1.55
C PHE A 114 -10.15 9.90 0.03
N ALA A 115 -9.08 9.41 -0.60
CA ALA A 115 -9.04 9.18 -2.05
C ALA A 115 -10.01 8.09 -2.52
N ILE A 116 -10.33 7.09 -1.68
CA ILE A 116 -11.31 6.05 -2.01
C ILE A 116 -12.75 6.47 -1.69
N SER A 117 -12.93 7.37 -0.72
CA SER A 117 -14.24 7.91 -0.38
C SER A 117 -14.87 8.70 -1.53
N LEU A 118 -14.08 9.42 -2.32
CA LEU A 118 -14.56 10.18 -3.48
C LEU A 118 -15.29 9.32 -4.52
N PRO A 119 -14.66 8.30 -5.14
CA PRO A 119 -15.31 7.49 -6.15
C PRO A 119 -16.42 6.59 -5.59
N ILE A 120 -16.27 6.10 -4.35
CA ILE A 120 -17.32 5.29 -3.72
C ILE A 120 -18.57 6.16 -3.46
N ALA A 121 -18.40 7.36 -2.92
CA ALA A 121 -19.53 8.25 -2.67
C ALA A 121 -20.25 8.64 -3.97
N TRP A 122 -19.49 8.86 -5.05
CA TRP A 122 -20.05 9.06 -6.39
C TRP A 122 -20.84 7.83 -6.88
N GLN A 123 -20.28 6.61 -6.72
CA GLN A 123 -20.94 5.37 -7.14
C GLN A 123 -22.27 5.11 -6.41
N TYR A 124 -22.35 5.46 -5.12
CA TYR A 124 -23.54 5.21 -4.29
C TYR A 124 -24.42 6.46 -4.08
N GLY A 125 -24.11 7.59 -4.73
CA GLY A 125 -24.90 8.82 -4.63
C GLY A 125 -24.91 9.46 -3.24
N THR A 126 -23.84 9.28 -2.46
CA THR A 126 -23.72 9.83 -1.10
C THR A 126 -22.75 11.01 -1.05
N ASN A 127 -22.77 11.76 0.04
CA ASN A 127 -21.81 12.85 0.23
C ASN A 127 -20.41 12.29 0.58
N PRO A 128 -19.36 12.62 -0.19
CA PRO A 128 -18.02 12.06 0.03
C PRO A 128 -17.39 12.44 1.36
N LEU A 129 -17.66 13.65 1.87
CA LEU A 129 -17.15 14.08 3.16
C LEU A 129 -17.79 13.31 4.30
N ILE A 130 -19.11 13.09 4.22
CA ILE A 130 -19.84 12.31 5.23
C ILE A 130 -19.35 10.86 5.22
N TYR A 131 -19.20 10.26 4.03
CA TYR A 131 -18.68 8.89 3.88
C TYR A 131 -17.28 8.76 4.49
N TRP A 132 -16.39 9.71 4.20
CA TRP A 132 -15.04 9.73 4.75
C TRP A 132 -15.03 9.91 6.28
N LEU A 133 -15.85 10.80 6.83
CA LEU A 133 -15.96 11.02 8.28
C LEU A 133 -16.37 9.75 9.02
N TYR A 134 -17.31 8.97 8.48
CA TYR A 134 -17.68 7.66 9.05
C TYR A 134 -16.56 6.62 8.91
N GLY A 135 -15.74 6.72 7.87
CA GLY A 135 -14.57 5.87 7.62
C GLY A 135 -13.36 6.14 8.51
N LEU A 136 -13.29 7.28 9.19
CA LEU A 136 -12.11 7.70 9.96
C LEU A 136 -11.69 6.69 11.04
N SER A 137 -12.64 6.03 11.70
CA SER A 137 -12.33 5.00 12.70
C SER A 137 -11.53 3.84 12.09
N PHE A 138 -11.86 3.46 10.86
CA PHE A 138 -11.13 2.45 10.11
C PHE A 138 -9.78 2.95 9.60
N ASP A 139 -9.69 4.21 9.19
CA ASP A 139 -8.43 4.83 8.76
C ASP A 139 -7.41 4.90 9.91
N VAL A 140 -7.87 5.15 11.14
CA VAL A 140 -7.03 5.12 12.35
C VAL A 140 -6.45 3.72 12.58
N LEU A 141 -7.29 2.68 12.54
CA LEU A 141 -6.85 1.30 12.71
C LEU A 141 -5.85 0.89 11.62
N HIS A 142 -6.12 1.30 10.38
CA HIS A 142 -5.24 1.05 9.24
C HIS A 142 -3.90 1.80 9.39
N SER A 143 -3.94 3.05 9.87
CA SER A 143 -2.77 3.88 10.18
C SER A 143 -1.87 3.20 11.21
N VAL A 144 -2.42 2.81 12.35
CA VAL A 144 -1.68 2.12 13.43
C VAL A 144 -1.03 0.84 12.91
N SER A 145 -1.78 0.03 12.18
CA SER A 145 -1.26 -1.17 11.52
C SER A 145 -0.07 -0.84 10.60
N THR A 146 -0.20 0.19 9.78
CA THR A 146 0.85 0.58 8.83
C THR A 146 2.12 1.01 9.55
N VAL A 147 2.01 1.84 10.60
CA VAL A 147 3.17 2.28 11.41
C VAL A 147 3.90 1.09 12.04
N LEU A 148 3.15 0.11 12.56
CA LEU A 148 3.72 -1.07 13.22
C LEU A 148 4.40 -2.02 12.23
N PHE A 149 3.78 -2.28 11.07
CA PHE A 149 4.30 -3.24 10.10
C PHE A 149 5.37 -2.67 9.16
N TYR A 150 5.40 -1.36 8.94
CA TYR A 150 6.39 -0.71 8.07
C TYR A 150 7.86 -1.07 8.42
N PRO A 151 8.35 -0.91 9.66
CA PRO A 151 9.74 -1.23 9.99
C PRO A 151 10.04 -2.73 9.89
N ILE A 152 9.07 -3.58 10.20
CA ILE A 152 9.21 -5.04 10.10
C ILE A 152 9.41 -5.42 8.63
N ILE A 153 8.52 -4.97 7.75
CA ILE A 153 8.60 -5.27 6.32
C ILE A 153 9.85 -4.64 5.69
N TYR A 154 10.22 -3.42 6.09
CA TYR A 154 11.43 -2.77 5.63
C TYR A 154 12.69 -3.58 5.99
N SER A 155 12.78 -4.11 7.21
CA SER A 155 13.93 -4.92 7.64
C SER A 155 14.03 -6.24 6.87
N ILE A 156 12.89 -6.90 6.60
CA ILE A 156 12.82 -8.10 5.76
C ILE A 156 13.31 -7.78 4.35
N PHE A 157 12.77 -6.75 3.70
CA PHE A 157 13.14 -6.38 2.33
C PHE A 157 14.62 -5.99 2.23
N ARG A 158 15.16 -5.25 3.20
CA ARG A 158 16.58 -4.89 3.25
C ARG A 158 17.51 -6.12 3.26
N ARG A 159 17.07 -7.24 3.83
CA ARG A 159 17.85 -8.49 3.86
C ARG A 159 17.89 -9.19 2.50
N TYR A 160 16.79 -9.14 1.75
CA TYR A 160 16.66 -9.82 0.44
C TYR A 160 17.09 -8.95 -0.74
N TYR A 161 17.05 -7.63 -0.58
CA TYR A 161 17.48 -6.65 -1.56
C TYR A 161 18.63 -5.85 -0.94
N PRO A 162 19.88 -6.34 -1.05
CA PRO A 162 21.04 -5.55 -0.67
C PRO A 162 20.96 -4.20 -1.39
N TYR A 163 21.27 -3.14 -0.66
CA TYR A 163 21.16 -1.74 -1.07
C TYR A 163 22.22 -1.43 -2.15
N GLU A 164 22.12 -2.05 -3.32
CA GLU A 164 23.04 -1.93 -4.45
C GLU A 164 22.37 -2.57 -5.68
N LYS A 165 21.67 -1.75 -6.49
CA LYS A 165 21.37 -1.93 -7.93
C LYS A 165 20.25 -1.01 -8.45
N ILE A 166 20.09 0.20 -7.90
CA ILE A 166 19.19 1.21 -8.50
C ILE A 166 19.90 2.57 -8.55
N SER A 167 21.15 2.55 -9.01
CA SER A 167 21.84 3.71 -9.58
C SER A 167 22.29 3.35 -11.00
N THR A 168 21.32 3.13 -11.87
CA THR A 168 21.48 3.11 -13.33
C THR A 168 20.17 3.55 -13.95
#